data_AF-A0AAI9DBQ6-F1
#
_entry.id   AF-A0AAI9DBQ6-F1
#
_cell.length_a   1.000
_cell.length_b   1.000
_cell.length_c   1.000
_cell.angle_alpha   90.00
_cell.angle_beta   90.00
_cell.angle_gamma   90.00
#
_symmetry.space_group_name_H-M   'P 1'
#
loop_
_entity.id
_entity.type
_entity.pdbx_description
1 polymer ?
#
loop_
_entity_poly.entity_id
_entity_poly.type
_entity_poly.pdbx_seq_one_letter_code
_entity_poly.pdbx_strand_id
1 'polypeptide(L)' 'MNELKKCPFCGGEPKIDGHVYITIKCRKCRIQSAPRPRDEAIAAWNRRANSE' A
#
# COMPACT_ATOMS: atom_id res chain seq x y z
N MET A 1 -12.23 -4.26 -8.63
CA MET A 1 -11.65 -2.93 -8.35
C MET A 1 -10.58 -3.10 -7.27
N ASN A 2 -9.30 -3.06 -7.64
CA ASN A 2 -8.19 -3.17 -6.69
C ASN A 2 -7.87 -1.77 -6.12
N GLU A 3 -8.84 -1.17 -5.42
CA GLU A 3 -8.67 0.14 -4.81
C GLU A 3 -7.78 0.05 -3.55
N LEU A 4 -6.75 0.88 -3.52
CA LEU A 4 -5.88 1.02 -2.36
C LEU A 4 -6.47 2.03 -1.39
N LYS A 5 -6.63 1.63 -0.12
CA LYS A 5 -6.98 2.54 0.96
C LYS A 5 -5.89 3.61 1.14
N LYS A 6 -6.30 4.79 1.62
CA LYS A 6 -5.37 5.88 1.98
C LYS A 6 -4.33 5.38 3.00
N CYS A 7 -3.19 6.07 3.04
CA CYS A 7 -2.10 5.71 3.93
C CYS A 7 -2.57 5.72 5.40
N PRO A 8 -2.41 4.61 6.14
CA PRO A 8 -2.86 4.53 7.53
C PRO A 8 -2.14 5.48 8.48
N PHE A 9 -0.94 5.93 8.13
CA PHE A 9 -0.12 6.76 9.02
C PHE A 9 -0.38 8.26 8.85
N CYS A 10 -0.79 8.71 7.66
CA CYS A 10 -0.87 10.14 7.36
C CYS A 10 -2.06 10.54 6.47
N GLY A 11 -2.94 9.59 6.13
CA GLY A 11 -4.08 9.78 5.23
C GLY A 11 -3.71 10.09 3.77
N GLY A 12 -2.43 10.03 3.39
CA GLY A 12 -1.93 10.39 2.07
C GLY A 12 -2.17 9.31 1.01
N GLU A 13 -2.04 9.67 -0.27
CA GLU A 13 -2.28 8.74 -1.37
C GLU A 13 -1.15 7.71 -1.52
N PRO A 14 -1.49 6.41 -1.63
CA PRO A 14 -0.53 5.36 -1.94
C PRO A 14 -0.20 5.31 -3.44
N LYS A 15 0.97 4.74 -3.76
CA LYS A 15 1.42 4.44 -5.13
C LYS A 15 1.94 3.02 -5.17
N ILE A 16 1.54 2.27 -6.20
CA ILE A 16 2.12 0.96 -6.55
C ILE A 16 3.40 1.17 -7.35
N ASP A 17 4.43 0.40 -7.01
CA ASP A 17 5.75 0.46 -7.65
C ASP A 17 6.28 -0.97 -7.85
N GLY A 18 6.46 -1.39 -9.10
CA GLY A 18 6.89 -2.74 -9.49
C GLY A 18 5.93 -3.43 -10.48
N HIS A 19 6.37 -4.57 -11.03
CA HIS A 19 5.61 -5.39 -11.98
C HIS A 19 5.29 -6.78 -11.42
N VAL A 20 6.31 -7.62 -11.18
CA VAL A 20 6.14 -8.99 -10.64
C VAL A 20 5.94 -8.98 -9.13
N TYR A 21 6.89 -8.34 -8.44
CA TYR A 21 6.74 -7.98 -7.04
C TYR A 21 6.49 -6.49 -6.97
N ILE A 22 5.36 -6.11 -6.38
CA ILE A 22 5.00 -4.72 -6.18
C ILE A 22 5.27 -4.32 -4.73
N THR A 23 5.69 -3.07 -4.56
CA THR A 23 5.70 -2.37 -3.29
C THR A 23 4.65 -1.28 -3.34
N ILE A 24 4.02 -0.99 -2.21
CA ILE A 24 3.11 0.13 -2.08
C ILE A 24 3.77 1.15 -1.17
N LYS A 25 3.89 2.38 -1.66
CA LYS A 25 4.50 3.49 -0.92
C LYS A 25 3.55 4.67 -0.80
N CYS A 26 3.55 5.34 0.34
CA CYS A 26 2.85 6.61 0.50
C CYS A 26 3.69 7.74 -0.09
N ARG A 27 3.09 8.60 -0.93
CA ARG A 27 3.81 9.76 -1.48
C ARG A 27 4.08 10.86 -0.45
N LYS A 28 3.30 10.91 0.63
CA LYS A 28 3.37 11.97 1.66
C LYS A 28 4.39 11.65 2.76
N CYS A 29 4.23 10.53 3.46
CA CYS A 29 5.12 10.15 4.57
C CYS A 29 6.25 9.20 4.16
N ARG A 30 6.32 8.80 2.88
CA ARG A 30 7.35 7.92 2.31
C ARG A 30 7.45 6.52 2.93
N ILE A 31 6.49 6.10 3.74
CA ILE A 31 6.41 4.71 4.21
C ILE A 31 6.17 3.77 3.03
N GLN A 32 6.79 2.60 3.05
CA GLN A 32 6.73 1.60 2.00
C GLN A 32 6.46 0.21 2.57
N SER A 33 5.71 -0.61 1.84
CA SER A 33 5.51 -2.02 2.14
C SER A 33 6.66 -2.87 1.60
N ALA A 34 6.87 -4.04 2.20
CA ALA A 34 7.72 -5.06 1.60
C ALA A 34 7.20 -5.45 0.20
N PRO A 35 8.10 -5.83 -0.73
CA PRO A 35 7.73 -6.30 -2.06
C PRO A 35 6.95 -7.61 -1.97
N ARG A 36 5.79 -7.68 -2.64
CA ARG A 36 4.89 -8.85 -2.65
C ARG A 36 4.16 -8.97 -4.01
N PRO A 37 3.57 -10.12 -4.34
CA PRO A 37 2.64 -10.22 -5.47
C PRO A 37 1.54 -9.18 -5.37
N ARG A 38 1.00 -8.74 -6.53
CA ARG A 38 0.07 -7.60 -6.63
C ARG A 38 -1.07 -7.65 -5.62
N ASP A 39 -1.83 -8.72 -5.60
CA ASP A 39 -3.01 -8.83 -4.73
C ASP A 39 -2.63 -8.93 -3.25
N GLU A 40 -1.53 -9.63 -2.94
CA GLU A 40 -0.99 -9.73 -1.60
C GLU A 40 -0.50 -8.39 -1.05
N ALA A 41 0.16 -7.59 -1.88
CA ALA A 41 0.63 -6.26 -1.50
C ALA A 41 -0.57 -5.35 -1.18
N ILE A 42 -1.59 -5.35 -2.05
CA ILE A 42 -2.81 -4.55 -1.86
C ILE A 42 -3.52 -4.97 -0.58
N ALA A 43 -3.71 -6.27 -0.36
CA ALA A 43 -4.32 -6.79 0.86
C ALA A 43 -3.48 -6.47 2.11
N ALA A 44 -2.15 -6.58 2.05
CA ALA A 44 -1.26 -6.24 3.15
C ALA A 44 -1.27 -4.73 3.47
N TRP A 45 -1.36 -3.87 2.45
CA TRP A 45 -1.49 -2.43 2.63
C TRP A 45 -2.83 -2.06 3.26
N ASN A 46 -3.93 -2.57 2.70
CA ASN A 46 -5.28 -2.28 3.17
C ASN A 46 -5.54 -2.81 4.58
N ARG A 47 -4.88 -3.90 5.00
CA ARG A 47 -4.91 -4.39 6.40
C ARG A 47 -4.37 -3.37 7.39
N ARG A 48 -3.29 -2.64 7.05
CA ARG A 48 -2.72 -1.61 7.93
C ARG A 48 -3.66 -0.42 8.12
N ALA A 49 -4.52 -0.15 7.14
CA ALA A 49 -5.57 0.87 7.21
C ALA A 49 -6.86 0.38 7.87
N ASN A 50 -6.89 -0.86 8.37
CA ASN A 50 -8.04 -1.44 9.06
C ASN A 50 -7.75 -1.75 10.53
N SER A 51 -6.67 -1.18 11.10
CA SER A 51 -6.44 -1.20 12.54
C SER A 51 -7.33 -0.14 13.20
N GLU A 52 -8.61 -0.49 13.38
CA GLU A 52 -9.44 0.03 14.47
C GLU A 52 -9.33 -0.93 15.66
#